data_AF-A0A2G9Y0X1-F1
#
_entry.id   AF-A0A2G9Y0X1-F1
#
_cell.length_a   1.000
_cell.length_b   1.000
_cell.length_c   1.000
_cell.angle_alpha   90.00
_cell.angle_beta   90.00
_cell.angle_gamma   90.00
#
_symmetry.space_group_name_H-M   'P 1'
#
loop_
_entity.id
_entity.type
_entity.pdbx_description
1 polymer ?
#
loop_
_entity_poly.entity_id
_entity_poly.type
_entity_poly.pdbx_seq_one_letter_code
_entity_poly.pdbx_strand_id
1 'polypeptide(L)'
;MNVSARVEGTETRYVRIGSLQSHFTAYGSERAWNNVYYEGLIWPAGYPYQDNAVIERFWIGVDDFTDSNEEQWEKYGIYFALGYVEESLFPVELKQTAKFEPPVVYVDGNNITAPYAGDIDEINPDQIPDRIITNVVNTSMGLTMTKRILVFSQQYHDNYYIKELTFTNTGNVDYDDEIELHAPLKGVRIGLGVRYSVCREGSFKIGGEQSWGQHTWVTRRGEDYPLHANESITEENPIVDWLRCGFCWAGQSAKNSFDNIGAPDVQGTGRLCAPQHAGIVSLHIDKSATDDSDDPNQPAVLGW
;
A
#
# COMPACT_ATOMS: atom_id res chain seq x y z
N MET A 1 -27.48 -21.65 -7.31
CA MET A 1 -27.05 -20.25 -7.24
C MET A 1 -25.71 -20.27 -6.55
N ASN A 2 -24.61 -20.24 -7.33
CA ASN A 2 -23.31 -19.96 -6.75
C ASN A 2 -23.38 -18.52 -6.25
N VAL A 3 -23.11 -18.34 -4.97
CA VAL A 3 -22.88 -17.01 -4.42
C VAL A 3 -21.51 -16.62 -4.95
N SER A 4 -21.44 -15.68 -5.89
CA SER A 4 -20.16 -15.14 -6.34
C SER A 4 -19.43 -14.54 -5.13
N ALA A 5 -18.14 -14.82 -5.00
CA ALA A 5 -17.31 -14.23 -3.96
C ALA A 5 -17.13 -12.75 -4.28
N ARG A 6 -17.91 -11.89 -3.60
CA ARG A 6 -17.90 -10.44 -3.79
C ARG A 6 -17.65 -9.77 -2.45
N VAL A 7 -16.69 -8.85 -2.47
CA VAL A 7 -16.37 -7.95 -1.36
C VAL A 7 -16.70 -6.52 -1.79
N GLU A 8 -17.28 -5.72 -0.89
CA GLU A 8 -17.54 -4.32 -1.21
C GLU A 8 -16.22 -3.57 -1.42
N GLY A 9 -16.11 -2.74 -2.46
CA GLY A 9 -14.89 -1.96 -2.70
C GLY A 9 -14.50 -1.06 -1.51
N THR A 10 -15.47 -0.57 -0.74
CA THR A 10 -15.23 0.22 0.47
C THR A 10 -14.81 -0.60 1.69
N GLU A 11 -14.89 -1.93 1.61
CA GLU A 11 -14.47 -2.79 2.70
C GLU A 11 -12.99 -2.57 3.01
N THR A 12 -12.70 -2.53 4.30
CA THR A 12 -11.40 -2.14 4.82
C THR A 12 -11.00 -3.09 5.93
N ARG A 13 -9.74 -3.52 5.94
CA ARG A 13 -9.11 -4.21 7.08
C ARG A 13 -8.11 -3.30 7.72
N TYR A 14 -8.17 -3.24 9.05
CA TYR A 14 -7.27 -2.42 9.85
C TYR A 14 -6.23 -3.31 10.54
N VAL A 15 -4.97 -2.91 10.42
CA VAL A 15 -3.88 -3.51 11.15
C VAL A 15 -3.51 -2.62 12.33
N ARG A 16 -3.84 -3.09 13.54
CA ARG A 16 -3.68 -2.35 14.80
C ARG A 16 -2.71 -3.05 15.77
N ILE A 17 -1.52 -3.39 15.28
CA ILE A 17 -0.45 -4.02 16.07
C ILE A 17 0.88 -3.30 15.83
N GLY A 18 1.81 -3.40 16.78
CA GLY A 18 3.13 -2.77 16.65
C GLY A 18 3.09 -1.24 16.63
N SER A 19 4.23 -0.63 16.29
CA SER A 19 4.37 0.83 16.22
C SER A 19 3.98 1.41 14.86
N LEU A 20 3.91 0.62 13.80
CA LEU A 20 3.34 1.01 12.50
C LEU A 20 1.95 0.39 12.33
N GLN A 21 0.93 1.23 12.16
CA GLN A 21 -0.47 0.82 11.96
C GLN A 21 -1.06 1.44 10.71
N SER A 22 -2.00 0.76 10.05
CA SER A 22 -2.62 1.24 8.81
C SER A 22 -3.90 0.48 8.50
N HIS A 23 -4.56 0.87 7.41
CA HIS A 23 -5.68 0.16 6.81
C HIS A 23 -5.40 -0.21 5.36
N PHE A 24 -6.15 -1.18 4.86
CA PHE A 24 -6.06 -1.71 3.49
C PHE A 24 -7.46 -1.95 2.95
N THR A 25 -7.70 -1.55 1.70
CA THR A 25 -9.03 -1.54 1.07
C THR A 25 -9.18 -2.63 0.02
N ALA A 26 -10.40 -3.11 -0.19
CA ALA A 26 -10.67 -4.28 -1.02
C ALA A 26 -10.30 -4.13 -2.51
N TYR A 27 -10.33 -2.92 -3.07
CA TYR A 27 -10.03 -2.70 -4.49
C TYR A 27 -8.53 -2.67 -4.85
N GLY A 28 -7.63 -3.10 -3.96
CA GLY A 28 -6.22 -3.33 -4.27
C GLY A 28 -5.26 -2.15 -4.08
N SER A 29 -5.77 -0.93 -3.94
CA SER A 29 -4.96 0.29 -3.76
C SER A 29 -5.54 1.18 -2.68
N GLU A 30 -4.71 1.80 -1.84
CA GLU A 30 -5.19 2.51 -0.67
C GLU A 30 -5.56 3.99 -0.93
N ARG A 31 -6.71 4.44 -0.42
CA ARG A 31 -7.05 5.87 -0.27
C ARG A 31 -7.23 6.18 1.21
N ALA A 32 -6.48 7.15 1.72
CA ALA A 32 -6.45 7.47 3.15
C ALA A 32 -7.63 8.34 3.64
N TRP A 33 -8.36 8.98 2.73
CA TRP A 33 -9.44 9.90 3.12
C TRP A 33 -10.66 9.14 3.64
N ASN A 34 -11.02 9.37 4.90
CA ASN A 34 -12.15 8.73 5.58
C ASN A 34 -13.37 9.65 5.78
N ASN A 35 -13.50 10.68 4.95
CA ASN A 35 -14.51 11.75 5.05
C ASN A 35 -14.29 12.76 6.20
N VAL A 36 -13.25 12.60 7.01
CA VAL A 36 -12.91 13.55 8.08
C VAL A 36 -11.44 13.99 7.99
N TYR A 37 -10.53 13.04 7.79
CA TYR A 37 -9.09 13.27 7.66
C TYR A 37 -8.43 12.19 6.80
N TYR A 38 -7.13 12.35 6.52
CA TYR A 38 -6.31 11.31 5.90
C TYR A 38 -5.69 10.42 6.98
N GLU A 39 -6.11 9.16 7.02
CA GLU A 39 -5.68 8.17 8.02
C GLU A 39 -4.68 7.15 7.47
N GLY A 40 -3.95 6.48 8.35
CA GLY A 40 -3.13 5.33 7.99
C GLY A 40 -1.66 5.67 7.76
N LEU A 41 -0.87 4.61 7.58
CA LEU A 41 0.59 4.64 7.69
C LEU A 41 1.02 5.40 8.97
N ILE A 42 0.39 5.07 10.09
CA ILE A 42 0.54 5.75 11.38
C ILE A 42 1.80 5.24 12.05
N TRP A 43 2.81 6.09 12.21
CA TRP A 43 4.03 5.74 12.93
C TRP A 43 4.65 6.98 13.60
N PRO A 44 5.02 6.90 14.89
CA PRO A 44 4.71 5.82 15.83
C PRO A 44 3.24 5.86 16.30
N ALA A 45 2.51 4.76 16.13
CA ALA A 45 1.07 4.64 16.41
C ALA A 45 0.68 4.81 17.89
N GLY A 46 1.63 4.74 18.81
CA GLY A 46 1.41 5.06 20.22
C GLY A 46 1.15 6.54 20.50
N TYR A 47 1.36 7.42 19.51
CA TYR A 47 1.13 8.86 19.63
C TYR A 47 -0.04 9.30 18.74
N PRO A 48 -0.81 10.31 19.16
CA PRO A 48 -1.92 10.79 18.35
C PRO A 48 -1.42 11.52 17.10
N TYR A 49 -2.25 11.50 16.06
CA TYR A 49 -2.06 12.27 14.83
C TYR A 49 -0.76 11.96 14.07
N GLN A 50 -0.29 10.72 14.12
CA GLN A 50 0.91 10.29 13.40
C GLN A 50 0.64 9.74 11.99
N ASP A 51 -0.53 10.04 11.43
CA ASP A 51 -0.93 9.61 10.09
C ASP A 51 0.00 10.23 9.01
N ASN A 52 0.41 9.41 8.04
CA ASN A 52 1.31 9.82 6.96
C ASN A 52 0.72 9.57 5.56
N ALA A 53 -0.32 8.77 5.41
CA ALA A 53 -0.88 8.39 4.10
C ALA A 53 -1.77 9.48 3.50
N VAL A 54 -1.81 9.56 2.16
CA VAL A 54 -2.82 10.35 1.42
C VAL A 54 -3.48 9.47 0.36
N ILE A 55 -2.67 8.93 -0.56
CA ILE A 55 -3.18 8.09 -1.64
C ILE A 55 -2.08 7.18 -2.19
N GLU A 56 -2.42 5.92 -2.41
CA GLU A 56 -1.69 4.98 -3.25
C GLU A 56 -2.52 4.76 -4.50
N ARG A 57 -1.84 4.75 -5.65
CA ARG A 57 -2.41 4.55 -6.98
C ARG A 57 -1.60 3.54 -7.75
N PHE A 58 -2.31 2.66 -8.42
CA PHE A 58 -1.74 1.52 -9.11
C PHE A 58 -2.37 1.42 -10.51
N TRP A 59 -1.54 1.12 -11.51
CA TRP A 59 -1.94 1.00 -12.91
C TRP A 59 -1.34 -0.25 -13.51
N ILE A 60 -2.09 -0.92 -14.38
CA ILE A 60 -1.56 -1.99 -15.23
C ILE A 60 -1.89 -1.65 -16.68
N GLY A 61 -0.90 -1.74 -17.55
CA GLY A 61 -1.06 -1.59 -19.00
C GLY A 61 -0.63 -2.85 -19.74
N VAL A 62 -1.25 -3.12 -20.88
CA VAL A 62 -0.94 -4.21 -21.80
C VAL A 62 -1.00 -3.73 -23.25
N ASP A 63 -0.36 -4.48 -24.13
CA ASP A 63 -0.29 -4.25 -25.56
C ASP A 63 -1.15 -5.27 -26.33
N ASP A 64 -1.72 -4.86 -27.46
CA ASP A 64 -2.45 -5.72 -28.40
C ASP A 64 -3.48 -6.62 -27.71
N PHE A 65 -4.44 -6.00 -27.02
CA PHE A 65 -5.42 -6.67 -26.18
C PHE A 65 -6.78 -6.77 -26.85
N THR A 66 -7.45 -7.91 -26.69
CA THR A 66 -8.84 -8.10 -27.09
C THR A 66 -9.68 -8.29 -25.83
N ASP A 67 -10.69 -7.45 -25.63
CA ASP A 67 -11.55 -7.57 -24.45
C ASP A 67 -12.65 -8.63 -24.62
N SER A 68 -13.45 -8.83 -23.56
CA SER A 68 -14.54 -9.82 -23.54
C SER A 68 -15.70 -9.48 -24.49
N ASN A 69 -15.75 -8.27 -25.03
CA ASN A 69 -16.70 -7.86 -26.07
C ASN A 69 -16.12 -8.00 -27.49
N GLU A 70 -14.96 -8.64 -27.63
CA GLU A 70 -14.20 -8.80 -28.88
C GLU A 70 -13.65 -7.49 -29.46
N GLU A 71 -13.60 -6.41 -28.67
CA GLU A 71 -13.00 -5.14 -29.11
C GLU A 71 -11.48 -5.20 -29.02
N GLN A 72 -10.81 -4.65 -30.05
CA GLN A 72 -9.35 -4.66 -30.19
C GLN A 72 -8.75 -3.34 -29.72
N TRP A 73 -7.77 -3.44 -28.83
CA TRP A 73 -7.07 -2.32 -28.22
C TRP A 73 -5.58 -2.42 -28.50
N GLU A 74 -5.01 -1.40 -29.17
CA GLU A 74 -3.55 -1.32 -29.34
C GLU A 74 -2.84 -1.24 -27.98
N LYS A 75 -3.42 -0.46 -27.06
CA LYS A 75 -3.02 -0.34 -25.65
C LYS A 75 -4.28 -0.41 -24.80
N TYR A 76 -4.25 -1.24 -23.76
CA TYR A 76 -5.31 -1.32 -22.77
C TYR A 76 -4.73 -1.10 -21.38
N GLY A 77 -5.41 -0.34 -20.55
CA GLY A 77 -4.92 0.01 -19.23
C GLY A 77 -6.04 0.11 -18.20
N ILE A 78 -5.74 -0.35 -16.99
CA ILE A 78 -6.65 -0.28 -15.85
C ILE A 78 -6.03 0.55 -14.73
N TYR A 79 -6.90 1.13 -13.92
CA TYR A 79 -6.51 2.03 -12.84
C TYR A 79 -7.23 1.64 -11.55
N PHE A 80 -6.44 1.38 -10.50
CA PHE A 80 -6.95 0.90 -9.22
C PHE A 80 -7.45 2.08 -8.38
N ALA A 81 -8.74 2.35 -8.49
CA ALA A 81 -9.44 3.29 -7.62
C ALA A 81 -10.89 2.84 -7.41
N LEU A 82 -11.46 3.22 -6.25
CA LEU A 82 -12.83 2.87 -5.87
C LEU A 82 -13.88 3.14 -6.96
N GLY A 83 -13.70 4.21 -7.76
CA GLY A 83 -14.63 4.56 -8.83
C GLY A 83 -14.69 3.59 -10.00
N TYR A 84 -13.77 2.63 -10.08
CA TYR A 84 -13.69 1.61 -11.14
C TYR A 84 -14.10 0.21 -10.66
N VAL A 85 -14.57 0.09 -9.42
CA VAL A 85 -15.15 -1.16 -8.90
C VAL A 85 -16.43 -1.46 -9.68
N GLU A 86 -16.59 -2.71 -10.10
CA GLU A 86 -17.64 -3.18 -11.03
C GLU A 86 -17.49 -2.69 -12.49
N GLU A 87 -16.46 -1.88 -12.80
CA GLU A 87 -16.15 -1.47 -14.17
C GLU A 87 -14.92 -2.19 -14.71
N SER A 88 -13.80 -2.10 -13.99
CA SER A 88 -12.54 -2.76 -14.35
C SER A 88 -11.86 -3.48 -13.18
N LEU A 89 -12.42 -3.37 -11.97
CA LEU A 89 -11.94 -3.99 -10.75
C LEU A 89 -13.07 -4.74 -10.08
N PHE A 90 -12.80 -5.98 -9.67
CA PHE A 90 -13.79 -6.87 -9.10
C PHE A 90 -13.18 -7.51 -7.84
N PRO A 91 -13.30 -6.85 -6.66
CA PRO A 91 -12.75 -7.36 -5.40
C PRO A 91 -13.45 -8.63 -4.94
N VAL A 92 -12.73 -9.74 -4.87
CA VAL A 92 -13.30 -11.05 -4.50
C VAL A 92 -12.97 -11.46 -3.08
N GLU A 93 -11.85 -10.96 -2.51
CA GLU A 93 -11.46 -11.26 -1.14
C GLU A 93 -10.74 -10.07 -0.48
N LEU A 94 -11.07 -9.80 0.79
CA LEU A 94 -10.24 -9.04 1.70
C LEU A 94 -10.31 -9.68 3.08
N LYS A 95 -9.20 -10.29 3.51
CA LYS A 95 -9.13 -11.10 4.74
C LYS A 95 -7.89 -10.76 5.55
N GLN A 96 -8.00 -10.79 6.88
CA GLN A 96 -6.88 -10.69 7.81
C GLN A 96 -6.72 -11.97 8.63
N THR A 97 -5.56 -12.61 8.54
CA THR A 97 -5.15 -13.70 9.43
C THR A 97 -4.16 -13.22 10.48
N ALA A 98 -4.26 -13.78 11.69
CA ALA A 98 -3.45 -13.39 12.84
C ALA A 98 -2.71 -14.58 13.45
N LYS A 99 -1.47 -14.35 13.86
CA LYS A 99 -0.66 -15.38 14.53
C LYS A 99 -1.14 -15.69 15.94
N PHE A 100 -1.66 -14.67 16.62
CA PHE A 100 -2.12 -14.74 18.00
C PHE A 100 -3.46 -14.04 18.14
N GLU A 101 -4.29 -14.57 19.03
CA GLU A 101 -5.53 -13.93 19.48
C GLU A 101 -5.25 -12.52 20.03
N PRO A 102 -6.10 -11.52 19.73
CA PRO A 102 -6.00 -10.20 20.34
C PRO A 102 -6.12 -10.25 21.87
N PRO A 103 -5.37 -9.42 22.60
CA PRO A 103 -5.59 -9.28 24.03
C PRO A 103 -6.95 -8.65 24.31
N VAL A 104 -7.69 -9.21 25.26
CA VAL A 104 -8.93 -8.60 25.77
C VAL A 104 -8.57 -7.67 26.92
N VAL A 105 -8.81 -6.37 26.73
CA VAL A 105 -8.46 -5.34 27.71
C VAL A 105 -9.72 -4.71 28.29
N TYR A 106 -9.75 -4.59 29.62
CA TYR A 106 -10.81 -3.91 30.36
C TYR A 106 -10.28 -2.65 31.02
N VAL A 107 -11.01 -1.54 30.85
CA VAL A 107 -10.75 -0.27 31.55
C VAL A 107 -12.03 0.14 32.26
N ASP A 108 -11.96 0.32 33.57
CA ASP A 108 -13.11 0.64 34.43
C ASP A 108 -14.31 -0.31 34.23
N GLY A 109 -14.02 -1.61 34.02
CA GLY A 109 -15.02 -2.65 33.78
C GLY A 109 -15.56 -2.72 32.35
N ASN A 110 -15.17 -1.80 31.46
CA ASN A 110 -15.59 -1.80 30.06
C ASN A 110 -14.55 -2.53 29.19
N ASN A 111 -14.99 -3.47 28.35
CA ASN A 111 -14.13 -4.12 27.36
C ASN A 111 -13.82 -3.14 26.23
N ILE A 112 -12.60 -2.60 26.21
CA ILE A 112 -12.18 -1.63 25.20
C ILE A 112 -11.67 -2.29 23.91
N THR A 113 -11.42 -3.60 23.91
CA THR A 113 -11.05 -4.35 22.70
C THR A 113 -12.28 -4.69 21.84
N ALA A 114 -13.48 -4.75 22.45
CA ALA A 114 -14.70 -5.20 21.77
C ALA A 114 -15.00 -4.53 20.41
N PRO A 115 -14.79 -3.20 20.23
CA PRO A 115 -15.01 -2.56 18.92
C PRO A 115 -14.10 -3.07 17.79
N TYR A 116 -12.98 -3.72 18.12
CA TYR A 116 -11.97 -4.20 17.18
C TYR A 116 -12.01 -5.72 16.98
N ALA A 117 -13.00 -6.40 17.58
CA ALA A 117 -13.08 -7.86 17.53
C ALA A 117 -13.25 -8.41 16.10
N GLY A 118 -13.79 -7.60 15.18
CA GLY A 118 -13.96 -7.96 13.76
C GLY A 118 -12.75 -7.66 12.87
N ASP A 119 -11.63 -7.17 13.41
CA ASP A 119 -10.46 -6.87 12.58
C ASP A 119 -9.81 -8.15 12.02
N ILE A 120 -10.00 -9.30 12.65
CA ILE A 120 -9.33 -10.56 12.34
C ILE A 120 -10.37 -11.60 11.93
N ASP A 121 -10.16 -12.20 10.77
CA ASP A 121 -11.05 -13.23 10.23
C ASP A 121 -10.65 -14.64 10.69
N GLU A 122 -9.36 -14.89 10.93
CA GLU A 122 -8.84 -16.21 11.33
C GLU A 122 -7.55 -16.14 12.16
N ILE A 123 -7.38 -17.09 13.08
CA ILE A 123 -6.12 -17.32 13.79
C ILE A 123 -5.34 -18.46 13.12
N ASN A 124 -4.10 -18.19 12.73
CA ASN A 124 -3.17 -19.18 12.23
C ASN A 124 -1.83 -19.06 12.99
N PRO A 125 -1.59 -19.88 14.02
CA PRO A 125 -0.38 -19.82 14.83
C PRO A 125 0.92 -20.15 14.06
N ASP A 126 0.82 -20.87 12.94
CA ASP A 126 1.96 -21.33 12.15
C ASP A 126 2.46 -20.27 11.16
N GLN A 127 1.71 -19.18 10.97
CA GLN A 127 2.15 -18.10 10.09
C GLN A 127 3.37 -17.36 10.68
N ILE A 128 4.29 -16.93 9.80
CA ILE A 128 5.50 -16.21 10.24
C ILE A 128 5.17 -14.78 10.69
N PRO A 129 4.51 -13.94 9.86
CA PRO A 129 4.15 -12.57 10.23
C PRO A 129 3.07 -12.53 11.30
N ASP A 130 3.02 -11.47 12.12
CA ASP A 130 2.01 -11.35 13.17
C ASP A 130 0.61 -11.11 12.60
N ARG A 131 0.52 -10.42 11.46
CA ARG A 131 -0.70 -10.32 10.63
C ARG A 131 -0.37 -10.54 9.16
N ILE A 132 -1.30 -11.14 8.43
CA ILE A 132 -1.30 -11.18 6.97
C ILE A 132 -2.65 -10.65 6.50
N ILE A 133 -2.65 -9.59 5.70
CA ILE A 133 -3.82 -9.24 4.88
C ILE A 133 -3.68 -9.98 3.56
N THR A 134 -4.74 -10.66 3.13
CA THR A 134 -4.89 -11.21 1.78
C THR A 134 -5.98 -10.44 1.07
N ASN A 135 -5.67 -9.90 -0.11
CA ASN A 135 -6.61 -9.20 -0.96
C ASN A 135 -6.54 -9.76 -2.36
N VAL A 136 -7.67 -10.20 -2.89
CA VAL A 136 -7.78 -10.76 -4.24
C VAL A 136 -8.74 -9.90 -5.05
N VAL A 137 -8.30 -9.48 -6.24
CA VAL A 137 -9.05 -8.60 -7.13
C VAL A 137 -8.94 -9.13 -8.55
N ASN A 138 -10.07 -9.49 -9.16
CA ASN A 138 -10.15 -9.73 -10.60
C ASN A 138 -10.18 -8.40 -11.33
N THR A 139 -9.75 -8.39 -12.60
CA THR A 139 -9.67 -7.18 -13.41
C THR A 139 -10.22 -7.43 -14.80
N SER A 140 -10.71 -6.37 -15.46
CA SER A 140 -11.26 -6.47 -16.81
C SER A 140 -10.25 -6.93 -17.88
N MET A 141 -8.96 -6.99 -17.57
CA MET A 141 -7.93 -7.56 -18.46
C MET A 141 -7.69 -9.06 -18.26
N GLY A 142 -8.43 -9.72 -17.36
CA GLY A 142 -8.24 -11.14 -17.04
C GLY A 142 -7.06 -11.43 -16.10
N LEU A 143 -6.42 -10.39 -15.53
CA LEU A 143 -5.47 -10.56 -14.44
C LEU A 143 -6.21 -10.60 -13.10
N THR A 144 -5.97 -11.65 -12.32
CA THR A 144 -6.29 -11.67 -10.89
C THR A 144 -5.06 -11.22 -10.12
N MET A 145 -5.19 -10.11 -9.38
CA MET A 145 -4.18 -9.67 -8.42
C MET A 145 -4.43 -10.36 -7.08
N THR A 146 -3.41 -11.05 -6.56
CA THR A 146 -3.34 -11.45 -5.15
C THR A 146 -2.30 -10.61 -4.45
N LYS A 147 -2.76 -9.72 -3.56
CA LYS A 147 -1.91 -8.86 -2.72
C LYS A 147 -1.87 -9.44 -1.30
N ARG A 148 -0.67 -9.77 -0.83
CA ARG A 148 -0.42 -10.11 0.58
C ARG A 148 0.32 -8.98 1.26
N ILE A 149 -0.13 -8.57 2.44
CA ILE A 149 0.57 -7.58 3.26
C ILE A 149 1.00 -8.27 4.54
N LEU A 150 2.31 -8.44 4.68
CA LEU A 150 2.94 -9.09 5.83
C LEU A 150 3.29 -8.03 6.86
N VAL A 151 2.80 -8.23 8.08
CA VAL A 151 3.00 -7.28 9.18
C VAL A 151 3.69 -7.95 10.34
N PHE A 152 4.69 -7.26 10.88
CA PHE A 152 5.44 -7.66 12.06
C PHE A 152 5.30 -6.57 13.13
N SER A 153 5.31 -6.97 14.40
CA SER A 153 5.21 -6.05 15.55
C SER A 153 6.39 -6.13 16.50
N GLN A 154 7.38 -6.95 16.16
CA GLN A 154 8.61 -7.11 16.96
C GLN A 154 9.59 -5.95 16.71
N GLN A 155 10.39 -5.61 17.73
CA GLN A 155 11.22 -4.40 17.84
C GLN A 155 12.22 -4.10 16.69
N TYR A 156 12.53 -5.06 15.82
CA TYR A 156 13.43 -4.88 14.67
C TYR A 156 12.69 -4.78 13.33
N HIS A 157 11.38 -5.07 13.28
CA HIS A 157 10.57 -5.12 12.05
C HIS A 157 9.20 -4.43 12.22
N ASP A 158 9.04 -3.51 13.18
CA ASP A 158 7.75 -2.88 13.51
C ASP A 158 7.51 -1.52 12.83
N ASN A 159 8.31 -1.18 11.81
CA ASN A 159 8.28 0.13 11.13
C ASN A 159 8.15 0.03 9.60
N TYR A 160 7.77 -1.12 9.05
CA TYR A 160 7.45 -1.30 7.64
C TYR A 160 6.40 -2.41 7.42
N TYR A 161 5.82 -2.43 6.23
CA TYR A 161 5.03 -3.55 5.73
C TYR A 161 5.73 -4.17 4.53
N ILE A 162 5.70 -5.50 4.41
CA ILE A 162 6.11 -6.17 3.17
C ILE A 162 4.84 -6.41 2.35
N LYS A 163 4.80 -5.87 1.13
CA LYS A 163 3.70 -6.09 0.19
C LYS A 163 4.18 -7.04 -0.90
N GLU A 164 3.54 -8.20 -1.02
CA GLU A 164 3.73 -9.14 -2.12
C GLU A 164 2.53 -9.02 -3.05
N LEU A 165 2.77 -8.78 -4.34
CA LEU A 165 1.70 -8.73 -5.35
C LEU A 165 1.99 -9.80 -6.40
N THR A 166 1.08 -10.74 -6.55
CA THR A 166 1.12 -11.77 -7.60
C THR A 166 0.01 -11.49 -8.59
N PHE A 167 0.36 -11.43 -9.88
CA PHE A 167 -0.59 -11.26 -10.97
C PHE A 167 -0.69 -12.56 -11.76
N THR A 168 -1.86 -13.17 -11.74
CA THR A 168 -2.14 -14.41 -12.48
C THR A 168 -3.09 -14.09 -13.63
N ASN A 169 -2.73 -14.47 -14.86
CA ASN A 169 -3.66 -14.41 -15.99
C ASN A 169 -4.65 -15.58 -15.87
N THR A 170 -5.76 -15.34 -15.20
CA THR A 170 -6.86 -16.29 -15.02
C THR A 170 -7.85 -16.22 -16.17
N GLY A 171 -7.90 -15.07 -16.85
CA GLY A 171 -8.86 -14.80 -17.91
C GLY A 171 -10.24 -14.37 -17.41
N ASN A 172 -10.46 -14.35 -16.09
CA ASN A 172 -11.71 -13.95 -15.48
C ASN A 172 -11.78 -12.42 -15.38
N VAL A 173 -12.82 -11.84 -15.96
CA VAL A 173 -12.96 -10.38 -16.05
C VAL A 173 -13.98 -9.79 -15.08
N ASP A 174 -14.62 -10.59 -14.22
CA ASP A 174 -15.63 -10.11 -13.28
C ASP A 174 -15.69 -10.86 -11.93
N TYR A 175 -16.89 -11.05 -11.35
CA TYR A 175 -17.11 -11.69 -10.05
C TYR A 175 -17.53 -13.16 -10.14
N ASP A 176 -17.96 -13.64 -11.30
CA ASP A 176 -18.47 -14.99 -11.44
C ASP A 176 -17.34 -16.00 -11.73
N ASP A 177 -17.71 -17.27 -11.88
CA ASP A 177 -16.74 -18.37 -12.07
C ASP A 177 -16.46 -18.64 -13.57
N GLU A 178 -17.16 -17.96 -14.50
CA GLU A 178 -16.93 -18.06 -15.94
C GLU A 178 -15.58 -17.41 -16.28
N ILE A 179 -15.00 -17.85 -17.41
CA ILE A 179 -13.69 -17.38 -17.88
C ILE A 179 -13.89 -16.88 -19.31
N GLU A 180 -13.67 -15.59 -19.51
CA GLU A 180 -13.99 -14.90 -20.76
C GLU A 180 -12.77 -14.83 -21.69
N LEU A 181 -11.56 -14.73 -21.10
CA LEU A 181 -10.32 -14.53 -21.83
C LEU A 181 -9.39 -15.73 -21.70
N HIS A 182 -8.71 -16.07 -22.79
CA HIS A 182 -7.77 -17.21 -22.82
C HIS A 182 -6.41 -16.87 -23.44
N ALA A 183 -6.27 -15.66 -24.00
CA ALA A 183 -5.04 -15.23 -24.64
C ALA A 183 -3.98 -14.80 -23.60
N PRO A 184 -2.68 -15.03 -23.86
CA PRO A 184 -1.63 -14.43 -23.06
C PRO A 184 -1.62 -12.91 -23.24
N LEU A 185 -1.43 -12.18 -22.15
CA LEU A 185 -1.22 -10.74 -22.18
C LEU A 185 0.19 -10.42 -22.67
N LYS A 186 0.32 -9.35 -23.46
CA LYS A 186 1.59 -8.88 -24.02
C LYS A 186 1.96 -7.55 -23.40
N GLY A 187 3.27 -7.32 -23.23
CA GLY A 187 3.78 -6.02 -22.79
C GLY A 187 3.24 -5.57 -21.44
N VAL A 188 2.95 -6.49 -20.52
CA VAL A 188 2.42 -6.15 -19.18
C VAL A 188 3.36 -5.15 -18.50
N ARG A 189 2.81 -3.99 -18.13
CA ARG A 189 3.53 -2.92 -17.44
C ARG A 189 2.78 -2.50 -16.21
N ILE A 190 3.49 -2.49 -15.08
CA ILE A 190 2.95 -2.09 -13.80
C ILE A 190 3.49 -0.71 -13.41
N GLY A 191 2.59 0.19 -13.02
CA GLY A 191 2.90 1.51 -12.47
C GLY A 191 2.39 1.64 -11.05
N LEU A 192 3.18 2.27 -10.18
CA LEU A 192 2.83 2.53 -8.78
C LEU A 192 3.18 3.97 -8.42
N GLY A 193 2.24 4.66 -7.77
CA GLY A 193 2.43 6.02 -7.29
C GLY A 193 1.86 6.20 -5.90
N VAL A 194 2.65 6.82 -5.02
CA VAL A 194 2.27 7.07 -3.63
C VAL A 194 2.40 8.56 -3.32
N ARG A 195 1.44 9.07 -2.57
CA ARG A 195 1.48 10.39 -1.96
C ARG A 195 1.33 10.26 -0.46
N TYR A 196 2.23 10.92 0.25
CA TYR A 196 2.25 10.99 1.69
C TYR A 196 2.16 12.44 2.18
N SER A 197 1.59 12.62 3.37
CA SER A 197 1.41 13.91 4.04
C SER A 197 2.46 14.18 5.12
N VAL A 198 3.14 13.16 5.66
CA VAL A 198 4.27 13.21 6.62
C VAL A 198 4.36 14.54 7.40
N CYS A 199 3.64 14.80 8.48
CA CYS A 199 2.78 13.99 9.36
C CYS A 199 1.52 14.81 9.68
N ARG A 200 0.39 14.17 10.02
CA ARG A 200 -0.85 14.89 10.38
C ARG A 200 -0.65 15.89 11.51
N GLU A 201 0.07 15.55 12.58
CA GLU A 201 0.40 16.51 13.64
C GLU A 201 1.17 17.71 13.08
N GLY A 202 2.19 17.45 12.24
CA GLY A 202 2.98 18.49 11.58
C GLY A 202 2.10 19.47 10.80
N SER A 203 1.04 18.98 10.14
CA SER A 203 0.12 19.85 9.41
C SER A 203 -0.57 20.90 10.28
N PHE A 204 -0.78 20.62 11.57
CA PHE A 204 -1.33 21.60 12.50
C PHE A 204 -0.34 22.74 12.82
N LYS A 205 0.95 22.52 12.58
CA LYS A 205 2.04 23.46 12.88
C LYS A 205 2.48 24.27 11.67
N ILE A 206 2.42 23.68 10.47
CA ILE A 206 3.01 24.27 9.26
C ILE A 206 2.01 24.60 8.16
N GLY A 207 0.71 24.37 8.39
CA GLY A 207 -0.37 24.66 7.46
C GLY A 207 -1.19 23.42 7.10
N GLY A 208 -2.52 23.59 7.05
CA GLY A 208 -3.46 22.50 6.83
C GLY A 208 -3.26 21.79 5.49
N GLU A 209 -2.68 22.45 4.50
CA GLU A 209 -2.38 21.88 3.19
C GLU A 209 -1.33 20.76 3.25
N GLN A 210 -0.51 20.73 4.30
CA GLN A 210 0.37 19.59 4.56
C GLN A 210 -0.43 18.30 4.81
N SER A 211 -1.67 18.39 5.31
CA SER A 211 -2.49 17.20 5.61
C SER A 211 -2.82 16.36 4.37
N TRP A 212 -2.85 16.96 3.18
CA TRP A 212 -2.93 16.26 1.90
C TRP A 212 -1.59 16.21 1.16
N GLY A 213 -0.48 16.52 1.82
CA GLY A 213 0.87 16.42 1.26
C GLY A 213 1.21 17.47 0.21
N GLN A 214 0.77 18.72 0.38
CA GLN A 214 1.13 19.80 -0.56
C GLN A 214 2.56 20.32 -0.40
N HIS A 215 3.11 20.31 0.83
CA HIS A 215 4.48 20.77 1.09
C HIS A 215 5.44 19.61 1.38
N THR A 216 5.03 18.39 1.04
CA THR A 216 5.89 17.20 1.09
C THR A 216 7.01 17.35 0.07
N TRP A 217 8.25 17.13 0.50
CA TRP A 217 9.39 16.99 -0.42
C TRP A 217 9.66 15.51 -0.65
N VAL A 218 9.80 15.13 -1.91
CA VAL A 218 10.04 13.76 -2.33
C VAL A 218 11.46 13.65 -2.89
N THR A 219 12.11 12.54 -2.57
CA THR A 219 13.37 12.15 -3.18
C THR A 219 13.35 10.66 -3.50
N ARG A 220 14.39 10.19 -4.18
CA ARG A 220 14.57 8.81 -4.56
C ARG A 220 16.03 8.38 -4.41
N ARG A 221 16.24 7.06 -4.42
CA ARG A 221 17.56 6.42 -4.59
C ARG A 221 17.42 5.16 -5.45
N GLY A 222 18.55 4.57 -5.82
CA GLY A 222 18.62 3.37 -6.66
C GLY A 222 18.57 3.66 -8.15
N GLU A 223 19.00 4.85 -8.58
CA GLU A 223 19.13 5.19 -10.00
C GLU A 223 20.08 4.27 -10.78
N ASP A 224 21.05 3.67 -10.10
CA ASP A 224 22.00 2.70 -10.63
C ASP A 224 21.65 1.24 -10.29
N TYR A 225 20.45 0.98 -9.74
CA TYR A 225 19.97 -0.38 -9.45
C TYR A 225 20.21 -1.40 -10.58
N PRO A 226 20.02 -1.09 -11.88
CA PRO A 226 20.30 -2.05 -12.95
C PRO A 226 21.75 -2.57 -12.99
N LEU A 227 22.71 -1.81 -12.46
CA LEU A 227 24.12 -2.21 -12.35
C LEU A 227 24.36 -3.17 -11.17
N HIS A 228 23.48 -3.14 -10.17
CA HIS A 228 23.61 -3.84 -8.89
C HIS A 228 22.54 -4.91 -8.66
N ALA A 229 21.58 -5.11 -9.57
CA ALA A 229 20.42 -5.99 -9.39
C ALA A 229 20.75 -7.47 -9.08
N ASN A 230 21.97 -7.91 -9.42
CA ASN A 230 22.45 -9.27 -9.12
C ASN A 230 23.36 -9.33 -7.87
N GLU A 231 23.60 -8.21 -7.19
CA GLU A 231 24.34 -8.17 -5.94
C GLU A 231 23.48 -8.62 -4.77
N SER A 232 24.05 -9.45 -3.90
CA SER A 232 23.36 -9.88 -2.68
C SER A 232 23.58 -8.88 -1.56
N ILE A 233 22.50 -8.51 -0.86
CA ILE A 233 22.58 -7.83 0.44
C ILE A 233 22.95 -8.89 1.48
N THR A 234 24.04 -8.66 2.23
CA THR A 234 24.53 -9.60 3.25
C THR A 234 24.57 -8.95 4.63
N GLU A 235 24.77 -9.73 5.68
CA GLU A 235 24.94 -9.19 7.03
C GLU A 235 26.20 -8.31 7.16
N GLU A 236 27.23 -8.56 6.35
CA GLU A 236 28.45 -7.74 6.28
C GLU A 236 28.25 -6.42 5.53
N ASN A 237 27.31 -6.38 4.58
CA ASN A 237 26.91 -5.17 3.86
C ASN A 237 25.38 -5.01 3.85
N PRO A 238 24.76 -4.72 5.01
CA PRO A 238 23.31 -4.77 5.15
C PRO A 238 22.62 -3.49 4.67
N ILE A 239 23.38 -2.42 4.42
CA ILE A 239 22.88 -1.10 4.01
C ILE A 239 23.49 -0.75 2.66
N VAL A 240 22.70 -0.96 1.62
CA VAL A 240 23.03 -0.59 0.24
C VAL A 240 22.26 0.67 -0.17
N ASP A 241 22.86 1.50 -1.01
CA ASP A 241 22.26 2.74 -1.53
C ASP A 241 21.59 2.57 -2.89
N TRP A 242 21.87 1.47 -3.59
CA TRP A 242 21.36 1.16 -4.92
C TRP A 242 19.92 0.63 -4.94
N LEU A 243 19.25 0.43 -3.78
CA LEU A 243 17.85 0.00 -3.76
C LEU A 243 16.90 1.06 -4.34
N ARG A 244 15.97 0.62 -5.20
CA ARG A 244 14.96 1.48 -5.84
C ARG A 244 13.93 1.93 -4.82
N CYS A 245 14.10 3.12 -4.29
CA CYS A 245 13.21 3.67 -3.28
C CYS A 245 12.76 5.09 -3.60
N GLY A 246 11.52 5.40 -3.19
CA GLY A 246 10.97 6.74 -3.17
C GLY A 246 10.50 7.06 -1.76
N PHE A 247 10.93 8.18 -1.21
CA PHE A 247 10.56 8.57 0.15
C PHE A 247 10.47 10.08 0.28
N CYS A 248 9.84 10.53 1.36
CA CYS A 248 9.52 11.92 1.56
C CYS A 248 9.47 12.33 3.03
N TRP A 249 9.45 13.64 3.24
CA TRP A 249 9.34 14.29 4.55
C TRP A 249 8.58 15.62 4.45
N ALA A 250 8.24 16.19 5.60
CA ALA A 250 7.70 17.54 5.69
C ALA A 250 8.71 18.56 5.13
N GLY A 251 8.45 19.06 3.91
CA GLY A 251 9.28 20.05 3.24
C GLY A 251 8.86 21.49 3.57
N GLN A 252 9.55 22.46 2.96
CA GLN A 252 9.29 23.88 3.20
C GLN A 252 8.00 24.35 2.51
N SER A 253 7.13 25.02 3.27
CA SER A 253 6.01 25.80 2.73
C SER A 253 6.44 27.24 2.49
N ALA A 254 6.14 27.76 1.30
CA ALA A 254 6.35 29.17 0.97
C ALA A 254 5.45 30.13 1.77
N LYS A 255 4.45 29.61 2.49
CA LYS A 255 3.55 30.40 3.36
C LYS A 255 4.15 30.69 4.73
N ASN A 256 5.14 29.91 5.15
CA ASN A 256 5.78 30.07 6.45
C ASN A 256 7.00 30.98 6.31
N SER A 257 7.11 31.97 7.20
CA SER A 257 8.26 32.89 7.28
C SER A 257 9.45 32.33 8.05
N PHE A 258 9.39 31.05 8.42
CA PHE A 258 10.38 30.33 9.20
C PHE A 258 10.72 29.00 8.52
N ASP A 259 11.86 28.41 8.88
CA ASP A 259 12.21 27.05 8.48
C ASP A 259 11.23 26.07 9.15
N ASN A 260 10.37 25.47 8.34
CA ASN A 260 9.33 24.59 8.83
C ASN A 260 9.68 23.10 8.65
N ILE A 261 10.90 22.75 8.26
CA ILE A 261 11.32 21.36 8.08
C ILE A 261 11.19 20.61 9.42
N GLY A 262 10.58 19.43 9.38
CA GLY A 262 10.26 18.66 10.58
C GLY A 262 9.08 19.21 11.41
N ALA A 263 8.40 20.24 10.91
CA ALA A 263 7.25 20.88 11.52
C ALA A 263 7.48 21.30 13.00
N PRO A 264 8.39 22.25 13.27
CA PRO A 264 8.64 22.72 14.63
C PRO A 264 7.38 23.40 15.20
N ASP A 265 7.07 23.09 16.46
CA ASP A 265 6.00 23.73 17.23
C ASP A 265 6.41 25.13 17.71
N VAL A 266 6.55 26.06 16.77
CA VAL A 266 7.12 27.41 17.00
C VAL A 266 6.32 28.27 17.98
N GLN A 267 5.03 27.97 18.18
CA GLN A 267 4.16 28.68 19.12
C GLN A 267 4.02 27.97 20.47
N GLY A 268 4.64 26.81 20.62
CA GLY A 268 4.49 25.96 21.80
C GLY A 268 5.82 25.45 22.31
N THR A 269 5.98 24.14 22.26
CA THR A 269 7.12 23.43 22.91
C THR A 269 8.43 23.52 22.12
N GLY A 270 8.38 23.96 20.86
CA GLY A 270 9.53 23.96 19.96
C GLY A 270 9.95 22.57 19.45
N ARG A 271 9.27 21.49 19.84
CA ARG A 271 9.57 20.14 19.35
C ARG A 271 9.23 19.99 17.86
N LEU A 272 9.87 19.03 17.20
CA LEU A 272 9.47 18.60 15.86
C LEU A 272 8.18 17.77 15.94
N CYS A 273 7.20 18.09 15.09
CA CYS A 273 5.91 17.39 14.99
C CYS A 273 5.80 16.52 13.72
N ALA A 274 6.81 16.54 12.85
CA ALA A 274 6.92 15.63 11.70
C ALA A 274 8.37 15.18 11.48
N PRO A 275 9.03 14.55 12.46
CA PRO A 275 10.43 14.13 12.34
C PRO A 275 10.62 12.89 11.43
N GLN A 276 9.56 12.14 11.12
CA GLN A 276 9.65 10.91 10.35
C GLN A 276 9.78 11.12 8.83
N HIS A 277 10.11 10.03 8.14
CA HIS A 277 10.01 9.88 6.68
C HIS A 277 8.97 8.81 6.37
N ALA A 278 8.29 8.94 5.23
CA ALA A 278 7.46 7.87 4.66
C ALA A 278 7.97 7.52 3.27
N GLY A 279 7.91 6.26 2.89
CA GLY A 279 8.43 5.82 1.62
C GLY A 279 8.07 4.40 1.25
N ILE A 280 8.52 4.02 0.07
CA ILE A 280 8.38 2.69 -0.51
C ILE A 280 9.70 2.28 -1.16
N VAL A 281 9.99 0.99 -1.13
CA VAL A 281 11.13 0.37 -1.81
C VAL A 281 10.63 -0.82 -2.61
N SER A 282 11.15 -0.99 -3.83
CA SER A 282 10.91 -2.18 -4.65
C SER A 282 12.12 -3.11 -4.51
N LEU A 283 11.85 -4.34 -4.04
CA LEU A 283 12.90 -5.33 -3.79
C LEU A 283 13.15 -6.24 -5.01
N HIS A 284 12.07 -6.72 -5.62
CA HIS A 284 12.11 -7.70 -6.71
C HIS A 284 10.81 -7.65 -7.54
N ILE A 285 10.94 -7.78 -8.86
CA ILE A 285 9.81 -7.89 -9.79
C ILE A 285 10.17 -8.92 -10.86
N ASP A 286 9.38 -9.98 -11.01
CA ASP A 286 9.61 -10.96 -12.08
C ASP A 286 9.45 -10.33 -13.47
N LYS A 287 10.31 -10.70 -14.42
CA LYS A 287 10.19 -10.26 -15.82
C LYS A 287 8.94 -10.78 -16.51
N SER A 288 8.50 -11.99 -16.14
CA SER A 288 7.31 -12.61 -16.73
C SER A 288 6.84 -13.80 -15.89
N ALA A 289 5.68 -14.36 -16.24
CA ALA A 289 5.14 -15.57 -15.62
C ALA A 289 6.01 -16.84 -15.77
N THR A 290 7.08 -16.79 -16.58
CA THR A 290 8.01 -17.92 -16.75
C THR A 290 9.48 -17.52 -16.57
N ASP A 291 9.75 -16.30 -16.10
CA ASP A 291 11.10 -15.79 -15.82
C ASP A 291 11.07 -14.99 -14.52
N ASP A 292 11.42 -15.67 -13.43
CA ASP A 292 11.44 -15.13 -12.07
C ASP A 292 12.68 -14.26 -11.80
N SER A 293 13.50 -13.94 -12.80
CA SER A 293 14.60 -12.99 -12.63
C SER A 293 14.08 -11.56 -12.54
N ASP A 294 14.76 -10.72 -11.76
CA ASP A 294 14.33 -9.34 -11.52
C ASP A 294 14.31 -8.50 -12.82
N ASP A 295 13.23 -7.75 -13.01
CA ASP A 295 13.08 -6.69 -14.00
C ASP A 295 13.47 -5.34 -13.38
N PRO A 296 14.67 -4.82 -13.68
CA PRO A 296 15.11 -3.56 -13.13
C PRO A 296 14.28 -2.36 -13.63
N ASN A 297 13.48 -2.54 -14.69
CA ASN A 297 12.66 -1.48 -15.30
C ASN A 297 11.22 -1.44 -14.79
N GLN A 298 10.85 -2.29 -13.82
CA GLN A 298 9.53 -2.33 -13.22
C GLN A 298 9.58 -2.35 -11.67
N PRO A 299 8.53 -1.86 -10.98
CA PRO A 299 7.44 -1.11 -11.56
C PRO A 299 7.92 0.27 -12.03
N ALA A 300 7.18 0.89 -12.94
CA ALA A 300 7.37 2.31 -13.20
C ALA A 300 6.86 3.10 -11.98
N VAL A 301 7.76 3.45 -11.07
CA VAL A 301 7.43 4.21 -9.86
C VAL A 301 7.34 5.70 -10.20
N LEU A 302 6.17 6.28 -9.96
CA LEU A 302 5.94 7.72 -10.08
C LEU A 302 5.82 8.31 -8.67
N GLY A 303 6.83 9.06 -8.24
CA GLY A 303 6.68 9.93 -7.07
C GLY A 303 5.74 11.09 -7.42
N TRP A 304 4.80 11.39 -6.53
CA TRP A 304 3.89 12.54 -6.66
C TRP A 304 4.47 13.77 -5.96
#